data_AF-A0A7J6WFT3-F1
#
_entry.id   AF-A0A7J6WFT3-F1
#
_cell.length_a   1.000
_cell.length_b   1.000
_cell.length_c   1.000
_cell.angle_alpha   90.00
_cell.angle_beta   90.00
_cell.angle_gamma   90.00
#
_symmetry.space_group_name_H-M   'P 1'
#
loop_
_entity.id
_entity.type
_entity.pdbx_description
1 polymer ?
#
loop_
_entity_poly.entity_id
_entity_poly.type
_entity_poly.pdbx_seq_one_letter_code
_entity_poly.pdbx_strand_id
1 'polypeptide(L)'
;MSRDKVISADKLVHMKREFGFPDDFLCSLVPKYPEYFRLVGCPGEEKSFLELVSWNEEFAKSVIELRAEEESELTGIRVRPSFNWKLPPGFFIRKEMREWVRDWMELPYISPYGNASHYEQSSPEMEKRTVGVLHEMLSLSLLKRMPVPIIGKLKEEYRFSNAFASVFTRHSGLFYLSLKGGIKTAILREAYQNEKLIDRDPLL
;
A
#
# COMPACT_ATOMS: atom_id res chain seq x y z
N MET A 1 -6.99 6.84 2.60
CA MET A 1 -6.66 8.20 2.19
C MET A 1 -5.52 8.73 3.03
N SER A 2 -4.71 9.66 2.49
CA SER A 2 -3.83 10.47 3.33
C SER A 2 -4.66 11.33 4.29
N ARG A 3 -4.10 11.68 5.46
CA ARG A 3 -4.84 12.40 6.51
C ARG A 3 -5.50 13.68 6.00
N ASP A 4 -4.76 14.46 5.22
CA ASP A 4 -5.13 15.82 4.83
C ASP A 4 -5.52 15.91 3.34
N LYS A 5 -5.72 14.77 2.66
CA LYS A 5 -5.94 14.68 1.19
C LYS A 5 -4.89 15.37 0.33
N VAL A 6 -3.73 15.65 0.93
CA VAL A 6 -2.55 16.20 0.27
C VAL A 6 -1.38 15.26 0.47
N ILE A 7 -0.41 15.35 -0.41
CA ILE A 7 0.88 14.66 -0.32
C ILE A 7 1.97 15.59 -0.84
N SER A 8 3.14 15.58 -0.22
CA SER A 8 4.27 16.40 -0.69
C SER A 8 4.72 15.94 -2.08
N ALA A 9 4.85 16.91 -2.99
CA ALA A 9 5.32 16.65 -4.35
C ALA A 9 6.75 16.10 -4.37
N ASP A 10 7.64 16.58 -3.49
CA ASP A 10 9.01 16.07 -3.35
C ASP A 10 9.02 14.59 -2.93
N LYS A 11 8.14 14.21 -2.00
CA LYS A 11 8.01 12.80 -1.59
C LYS A 11 7.54 11.93 -2.75
N LEU A 12 6.59 12.40 -3.57
CA LEU A 12 6.15 11.70 -4.78
C LEU A 12 7.29 11.57 -5.81
N VAL A 13 8.09 12.62 -6.02
CA VAL A 13 9.25 12.59 -6.92
C VAL A 13 10.26 11.53 -6.47
N HIS A 14 10.48 11.37 -5.16
CA HIS A 14 11.32 10.31 -4.63
C HIS A 14 10.79 8.89 -4.86
N MET A 15 9.47 8.75 -5.08
CA MET A 15 8.79 7.48 -5.29
C MET A 15 8.50 7.19 -6.77
N LYS A 16 8.69 8.18 -7.66
CA LYS A 16 8.27 8.12 -9.06
C LYS A 16 8.73 6.86 -9.79
N ARG A 17 9.96 6.41 -9.53
CA ARG A 17 10.54 5.21 -10.15
C ARG A 17 9.86 3.92 -9.70
N GLU A 18 9.37 3.88 -8.46
CA GLU A 18 8.69 2.70 -7.93
C GLU A 18 7.29 2.54 -8.55
N PHE A 19 6.64 3.66 -8.90
CA PHE A 19 5.31 3.70 -9.54
C PHE A 19 5.34 3.87 -11.06
N GLY A 20 6.51 4.01 -11.68
CA GLY A 20 6.63 4.21 -13.14
C GLY A 20 6.18 5.58 -13.63
N PHE A 21 6.16 6.60 -12.77
CA PHE A 21 5.78 7.95 -13.21
C PHE A 21 6.86 8.59 -14.09
N PRO A 22 6.47 9.31 -15.16
CA PRO A 22 7.38 10.13 -15.96
C PRO A 22 8.17 11.13 -15.09
N ASP A 23 9.35 11.53 -15.54
CA ASP A 23 10.17 12.49 -14.80
C ASP A 23 9.50 13.86 -14.63
N ASP A 24 8.61 14.23 -15.56
CA ASP A 24 7.88 15.48 -15.61
C ASP A 24 6.41 15.34 -15.16
N PHE A 25 6.02 14.24 -14.51
CA PHE A 25 4.60 13.91 -14.23
C PHE A 25 3.80 15.03 -13.54
N LEU A 26 4.45 15.86 -12.70
CA LEU A 26 3.81 17.01 -12.06
C LEU A 26 3.41 18.11 -13.05
N CYS A 27 4.14 18.24 -14.16
CA CYS A 27 3.89 19.22 -15.22
C CYS A 27 3.17 18.61 -16.43
N SER A 28 3.26 17.28 -16.63
CA SER A 28 2.71 16.60 -17.80
C SER A 28 1.44 15.81 -17.52
N LEU A 29 1.37 15.09 -16.39
CA LEU A 29 0.24 14.22 -16.03
C LEU A 29 -0.80 14.98 -15.20
N VAL A 30 -0.37 15.69 -14.16
CA VAL A 30 -1.28 16.41 -13.24
C VAL A 30 -2.18 17.41 -14.00
N PRO A 31 -1.68 18.25 -14.94
CA PRO A 31 -2.54 19.20 -15.65
C PRO A 31 -3.54 18.56 -16.63
N LYS A 32 -3.38 17.27 -16.96
CA LYS A 32 -4.35 16.53 -17.80
C LYS A 32 -5.58 16.09 -17.01
N TYR A 33 -5.49 16.08 -15.68
CA TYR A 33 -6.54 15.63 -14.77
C TYR A 33 -6.85 16.69 -13.70
N PRO A 34 -7.13 17.95 -14.08
CA PRO A 34 -7.37 19.06 -13.15
C PRO A 34 -8.62 18.85 -12.27
N GLU A 35 -9.55 18.01 -12.71
CA GLU A 35 -10.74 17.62 -11.96
C GLU A 35 -10.40 16.77 -10.72
N TYR A 36 -9.30 16.00 -10.78
CA TYR A 36 -8.88 15.12 -9.70
C TYR A 36 -7.75 15.73 -8.88
N PHE A 37 -6.78 16.38 -9.52
CA PHE A 37 -5.55 16.79 -8.86
C PHE A 37 -5.25 18.26 -9.07
N ARG A 38 -4.77 18.92 -8.01
CA ARG A 38 -4.27 20.28 -8.05
C ARG A 38 -2.89 20.33 -7.42
N LEU A 39 -1.93 20.92 -8.13
CA LEU A 39 -0.63 21.24 -7.56
C LEU A 39 -0.73 22.57 -6.81
N VAL A 40 -0.42 22.56 -5.52
CA VAL A 40 -0.42 23.72 -4.63
C VAL A 40 1.03 24.06 -4.29
N GLY A 41 1.42 25.32 -4.51
CA GLY A 41 2.81 25.78 -4.40
C GLY A 41 3.55 25.81 -5.74
N CYS A 42 4.81 26.25 -5.73
CA CYS A 42 5.65 26.30 -6.93
C CYS A 42 6.42 24.98 -7.13
N PRO A 43 6.26 24.29 -8.28
CA PRO A 43 6.98 23.04 -8.54
C PRO A 43 8.50 23.21 -8.36
N GLY A 44 9.11 22.35 -7.54
CA GLY A 44 10.55 22.40 -7.22
C GLY A 44 10.89 23.16 -5.93
N GLU A 45 9.93 23.82 -5.28
CA GLU A 45 10.10 24.36 -3.93
C GLU A 45 9.76 23.33 -2.85
N GLU A 46 10.36 23.50 -1.66
CA GLU A 46 10.23 22.61 -0.49
C GLU A 46 8.79 22.46 0.02
N LYS A 47 7.87 23.33 -0.43
CA LYS A 47 6.45 23.40 0.01
C LYS A 47 5.45 23.14 -1.12
N SER A 48 5.83 22.37 -2.14
CA SER A 48 4.86 21.90 -3.15
C SER A 48 4.09 20.67 -2.69
N PHE A 49 2.77 20.69 -2.88
CA PHE A 49 1.85 19.61 -2.50
C PHE A 49 0.93 19.26 -3.66
N LEU A 50 0.71 17.96 -3.87
CA LEU A 50 -0.36 17.48 -4.70
C LEU A 50 -1.61 17.30 -3.84
N GLU A 51 -2.64 18.05 -4.14
CA GLU A 51 -3.95 18.00 -3.49
C GLU A 51 -4.94 17.21 -4.34
N LEU A 52 -5.74 16.39 -3.67
CA LEU A 52 -6.87 15.69 -4.26
C LEU A 52 -8.12 16.58 -4.23
N VAL A 53 -8.54 17.07 -5.39
CA VAL A 53 -9.66 18.01 -5.58
C VAL A 53 -11.00 17.28 -5.52
N SER A 54 -11.13 16.20 -6.30
CA SER A 54 -12.34 15.39 -6.38
C SER A 54 -12.03 13.94 -6.06
N TRP A 55 -12.92 13.32 -5.28
CA TRP A 55 -12.84 11.91 -4.94
C TRP A 55 -13.71 11.10 -5.90
N ASN A 56 -13.11 10.13 -6.59
CA ASN A 56 -13.83 9.16 -7.40
C ASN A 56 -13.80 7.80 -6.69
N GLU A 57 -14.98 7.29 -6.34
CA GLU A 57 -15.12 6.01 -5.64
C GLU A 57 -14.61 4.82 -6.46
N GLU A 58 -14.70 4.90 -7.79
CA GLU A 58 -14.19 3.86 -8.69
C GLU A 58 -12.66 3.74 -8.66
N PHE A 59 -11.95 4.83 -8.34
CA PHE A 59 -10.49 4.82 -8.18
C PHE A 59 -10.05 4.49 -6.75
N ALA A 60 -11.00 4.43 -5.81
CA ALA A 60 -10.76 4.32 -4.38
C ALA A 60 -10.97 2.90 -3.85
N LYS A 61 -10.75 1.89 -4.68
CA LYS A 61 -10.85 0.47 -4.33
C LYS A 61 -9.46 -0.15 -4.34
N SER A 62 -9.09 -0.80 -3.24
CA SER A 62 -7.81 -1.53 -3.17
C SER A 62 -7.82 -2.77 -4.05
N VAL A 63 -6.64 -3.30 -4.33
CA VAL A 63 -6.50 -4.59 -5.03
C VAL A 63 -7.22 -5.73 -4.29
N ILE A 64 -7.33 -5.64 -2.97
CA ILE A 64 -8.05 -6.63 -2.15
C ILE A 64 -9.56 -6.46 -2.28
N GLU A 65 -10.05 -5.21 -2.34
CA GLU A 65 -11.46 -4.91 -2.55
C GLU A 65 -11.91 -5.34 -3.95
N LEU A 66 -11.14 -4.95 -4.98
CA LEU A 66 -11.41 -5.32 -6.38
C LEU A 66 -11.44 -6.84 -6.56
N ARG A 67 -10.49 -7.58 -5.97
CA ARG A 67 -10.47 -9.04 -6.04
C ARG A 67 -11.72 -9.67 -5.42
N ALA A 68 -12.19 -9.13 -4.29
CA ALA A 68 -13.40 -9.64 -3.64
C ALA A 68 -14.68 -9.28 -4.42
N GLU A 69 -14.72 -8.11 -5.05
CA GLU A 69 -15.82 -7.73 -5.96
C GLU A 69 -15.88 -8.68 -7.17
N GLU A 70 -14.75 -8.92 -7.84
CA GLU A 70 -14.67 -9.85 -8.97
C GLU A 70 -15.09 -11.28 -8.58
N GLU A 71 -14.62 -11.78 -7.45
CA GLU A 71 -15.03 -13.11 -6.96
C GLU A 71 -16.54 -13.16 -6.62
N SER A 72 -17.09 -12.04 -6.13
CA SER A 72 -18.52 -11.95 -5.84
C SER A 72 -19.36 -12.00 -7.12
N GLU A 73 -18.92 -11.33 -8.17
CA GLU A 73 -19.57 -11.34 -9.48
C GLU A 73 -19.52 -12.73 -10.13
N LEU A 74 -18.37 -13.41 -10.05
CA LEU A 74 -18.17 -14.74 -10.62
C LEU A 74 -18.97 -15.84 -9.91
N THR A 75 -19.07 -15.76 -8.58
CA THR A 75 -19.73 -16.79 -7.77
C THR A 75 -21.20 -16.50 -7.47
N GLY A 76 -21.63 -15.24 -7.64
CA GLY A 76 -22.94 -14.75 -7.20
C GLY A 76 -23.09 -14.65 -5.67
N ILE A 77 -22.00 -14.84 -4.92
CA ILE A 77 -21.99 -14.81 -3.45
C ILE A 77 -21.17 -13.61 -3.00
N ARG A 78 -21.70 -12.81 -2.06
CA ARG A 78 -20.94 -11.67 -1.52
C ARG A 78 -19.70 -12.14 -0.75
N VAL A 79 -18.53 -11.95 -1.35
CA VAL A 79 -17.22 -12.22 -0.75
C VAL A 79 -16.76 -11.01 0.06
N ARG A 80 -16.11 -11.27 1.20
CA ARG A 80 -15.51 -10.21 2.02
C ARG A 80 -14.06 -9.98 1.59
N PRO A 81 -13.61 -8.72 1.42
CA PRO A 81 -12.20 -8.41 1.20
C PRO A 81 -11.33 -9.05 2.28
N SER A 82 -10.34 -9.84 1.88
CA SER A 82 -9.47 -10.57 2.80
C SER A 82 -8.06 -10.72 2.23
N PHE A 83 -7.06 -10.72 3.13
CA PHE A 83 -5.67 -10.88 2.74
C PHE A 83 -5.35 -12.34 2.39
N ASN A 84 -4.56 -12.57 1.34
CA ASN A 84 -4.01 -13.89 1.06
C ASN A 84 -2.74 -14.14 1.90
N TRP A 85 -2.92 -14.63 3.12
CA TRP A 85 -1.79 -14.93 4.00
C TRP A 85 -1.22 -16.32 3.71
N LYS A 86 0.02 -16.39 3.22
CA LYS A 86 0.69 -17.65 2.92
C LYS A 86 2.18 -17.60 3.21
N LEU A 87 2.68 -18.59 3.94
CA LEU A 87 4.11 -18.78 4.13
C LEU A 87 4.71 -19.70 3.04
N PRO A 88 6.02 -19.54 2.74
CA PRO A 88 6.70 -20.48 1.86
C PRO A 88 6.63 -21.92 2.40
N PRO A 89 6.65 -22.92 1.51
CA PRO A 89 6.75 -24.33 1.92
C PRO A 89 7.93 -24.56 2.88
N GLY A 90 7.73 -25.43 3.87
CA GLY A 90 8.76 -25.76 4.87
C GLY A 90 8.85 -24.81 6.07
N PHE A 91 8.10 -23.71 6.10
CA PHE A 91 8.00 -22.87 7.30
C PHE A 91 7.05 -23.49 8.32
N PHE A 92 7.54 -23.66 9.54
CA PHE A 92 6.73 -24.06 10.68
C PHE A 92 6.30 -22.83 11.48
N ILE A 93 4.98 -22.67 11.68
CA ILE A 93 4.43 -21.67 12.58
C ILE A 93 4.05 -22.31 13.91
N ARG A 94 4.50 -21.68 15.00
CA ARG A 94 4.08 -22.03 16.35
C ARG A 94 2.57 -21.82 16.50
N LYS A 95 1.95 -22.55 17.44
CA LYS A 95 0.51 -22.52 17.66
C LYS A 95 0.00 -21.11 17.95
N GLU A 96 0.73 -20.38 18.80
CA GLU A 96 0.38 -19.03 19.23
C GLU A 96 0.38 -18.05 18.05
N MET A 97 1.35 -18.19 17.13
CA MET A 97 1.38 -17.37 15.91
C MET A 97 0.20 -17.69 15.00
N ARG A 98 -0.19 -18.97 14.89
CA ARG A 98 -1.32 -19.39 14.08
C ARG A 98 -2.64 -18.83 14.61
N GLU A 99 -2.84 -18.89 15.93
CA GLU A 99 -4.01 -18.32 16.61
C GLU A 99 -4.05 -16.80 16.44
N TRP A 100 -2.91 -16.12 16.63
CA TRP A 100 -2.81 -14.68 16.40
C TRP A 100 -3.13 -14.29 14.95
N VAL A 101 -2.60 -15.02 13.95
CA VAL A 101 -2.92 -14.77 12.53
C VAL A 101 -4.40 -14.99 12.26
N ARG A 102 -5.01 -16.05 12.80
CA ARG A 102 -6.45 -16.32 12.66
C ARG A 102 -7.26 -15.16 13.21
N ASP A 103 -7.00 -14.76 14.46
CA ASP A 103 -7.77 -13.70 15.13
C ASP A 103 -7.57 -12.35 14.42
N TRP A 104 -6.36 -12.06 13.94
CA TRP A 104 -6.08 -10.89 13.12
C TRP A 104 -6.79 -10.93 11.76
N MET A 105 -6.87 -12.10 11.12
CA MET A 105 -7.57 -12.28 9.84
C MET A 105 -9.07 -12.01 9.97
N GLU A 106 -9.70 -12.40 11.07
CA GLU A 106 -11.12 -12.17 11.37
C GLU A 106 -11.50 -10.69 11.55
N LEU A 107 -10.52 -9.81 11.85
CA LEU A 107 -10.78 -8.38 11.89
C LEU A 107 -11.30 -7.89 10.52
N PRO A 108 -12.33 -7.01 10.49
CA PRO A 108 -12.81 -6.44 9.25
C PRO A 108 -11.68 -5.79 8.44
N TYR A 109 -11.70 -5.98 7.13
CA TYR A 109 -10.79 -5.25 6.26
C TYR A 109 -11.10 -3.75 6.34
N ILE A 110 -10.03 -2.94 6.44
CA ILE A 110 -10.13 -1.48 6.48
C ILE A 110 -9.46 -0.96 5.22
N SER A 111 -10.25 -0.37 4.34
CA SER A 111 -9.78 0.16 3.07
C SER A 111 -8.62 1.15 3.27
N PRO A 112 -7.53 1.05 2.50
CA PRO A 112 -6.44 2.01 2.50
C PRO A 112 -6.91 3.37 2.02
N TYR A 113 -8.03 3.45 1.30
CA TYR A 113 -8.68 4.66 0.81
C TYR A 113 -9.70 5.24 1.80
N GLY A 114 -10.17 4.47 2.79
CA GLY A 114 -11.08 4.95 3.83
C GLY A 114 -10.48 5.98 4.81
N ASN A 115 -11.37 6.70 5.50
CA ASN A 115 -11.01 7.52 6.66
C ASN A 115 -10.73 6.63 7.88
N ALA A 116 -9.65 6.94 8.59
CA ALA A 116 -9.20 6.20 9.77
C ALA A 116 -8.87 7.13 10.94
N SER A 117 -9.35 8.38 10.91
CA SER A 117 -9.13 9.35 11.97
C SER A 117 -9.68 8.88 13.33
N HIS A 118 -10.72 8.06 13.32
CA HIS A 118 -11.42 7.57 14.51
C HIS A 118 -10.73 6.39 15.21
N TYR A 119 -9.77 5.73 14.57
CA TYR A 119 -9.05 4.64 15.22
C TYR A 119 -7.86 5.14 16.03
N GLU A 120 -7.66 4.50 17.19
CA GLU A 120 -6.49 4.72 18.03
C GLU A 120 -5.23 4.12 17.40
N GLN A 121 -4.10 4.83 17.46
CA GLN A 121 -2.87 4.45 16.77
C GLN A 121 -2.32 3.07 17.18
N SER A 122 -2.57 2.64 18.42
CA SER A 122 -2.16 1.37 19.01
C SER A 122 -3.15 0.22 18.78
N SER A 123 -4.31 0.50 18.19
CA SER A 123 -5.39 -0.49 18.02
C SER A 123 -5.06 -1.55 16.96
N PRO A 124 -5.60 -2.79 17.11
CA PRO A 124 -5.54 -3.82 16.08
C PRO A 124 -6.10 -3.35 14.72
N GLU A 125 -7.10 -2.48 14.73
CA GLU A 125 -7.71 -1.86 13.55
C GLU A 125 -6.72 -0.95 12.81
N MET A 126 -5.97 -0.10 13.53
CA MET A 126 -4.92 0.71 12.89
C MET A 126 -3.79 -0.14 12.32
N GLU A 127 -3.47 -1.26 12.96
CA GLU A 127 -2.53 -2.22 12.39
C GLU A 127 -3.09 -2.88 11.12
N LYS A 128 -4.34 -3.34 11.15
CA LYS A 128 -5.04 -3.93 9.99
C LYS A 128 -5.05 -2.96 8.80
N ARG A 129 -5.36 -1.68 9.05
CA ARG A 129 -5.29 -0.62 8.03
C ARG A 129 -3.86 -0.40 7.56
N THR A 130 -2.88 -0.33 8.46
CA THR A 130 -1.48 -0.13 8.08
C THR A 130 -1.02 -1.23 7.13
N VAL A 131 -1.37 -2.49 7.41
CA VAL A 131 -1.11 -3.61 6.51
C VAL A 131 -1.82 -3.43 5.18
N GLY A 132 -3.09 -2.98 5.18
CA GLY A 132 -3.83 -2.66 3.95
C GLY A 132 -3.19 -1.57 3.09
N VAL A 133 -2.72 -0.48 3.71
CA VAL A 133 -2.01 0.60 3.01
C VAL A 133 -0.68 0.12 2.43
N LEU A 134 0.11 -0.64 3.19
CA LEU A 134 1.39 -1.16 2.72
C LEU A 134 1.18 -2.19 1.60
N HIS A 135 0.16 -3.03 1.72
CA HIS A 135 -0.23 -3.97 0.68
C HIS A 135 -0.60 -3.23 -0.60
N GLU A 136 -1.44 -2.20 -0.52
CA GLU A 136 -1.87 -1.42 -1.67
C GLU A 136 -0.71 -0.67 -2.33
N MET A 137 0.12 0.03 -1.54
CA MET A 137 1.31 0.73 -2.05
C MET A 137 2.25 -0.19 -2.81
N LEU A 138 2.49 -1.39 -2.29
CA LEU A 138 3.31 -2.38 -2.98
C LEU A 138 2.58 -2.91 -4.21
N SER A 139 1.27 -3.17 -4.13
CA SER A 139 0.48 -3.63 -5.28
C SER A 139 0.48 -2.62 -6.43
N LEU A 140 0.54 -1.32 -6.15
CA LEU A 140 0.64 -0.26 -7.16
C LEU A 140 2.05 -0.05 -7.71
N SER A 141 3.09 -0.51 -7.02
CA SER A 141 4.47 -0.40 -7.53
C SER A 141 4.73 -1.35 -8.70
N LEU A 142 5.61 -0.96 -9.63
CA LEU A 142 5.91 -1.75 -10.83
C LEU A 142 6.40 -3.16 -10.49
N LEU A 143 7.37 -3.23 -9.58
CA LEU A 143 8.02 -4.47 -9.17
C LEU A 143 7.33 -5.11 -7.96
N LYS A 144 6.17 -4.64 -7.52
CA LYS A 144 5.47 -5.12 -6.30
C LYS A 144 6.39 -5.17 -5.07
N ARG A 145 7.31 -4.22 -5.00
CA ARG A 145 8.34 -4.06 -3.97
C ARG A 145 8.74 -2.59 -3.87
N MET A 146 9.21 -2.18 -2.69
CA MET A 146 9.67 -0.82 -2.47
C MET A 146 10.67 -0.75 -1.29
N PRO A 147 11.72 0.09 -1.37
CA PRO A 147 12.60 0.33 -0.23
C PRO A 147 11.83 0.88 0.99
N VAL A 148 12.04 0.30 2.16
CA VAL A 148 11.37 0.73 3.40
C VAL A 148 11.64 2.21 3.75
N PRO A 149 12.85 2.76 3.55
CA PRO A 149 13.08 4.19 3.77
C PRO A 149 12.24 5.10 2.87
N ILE A 150 11.89 4.64 1.66
CA ILE A 150 11.05 5.39 0.72
C ILE A 150 9.60 5.39 1.22
N ILE A 151 9.07 4.23 1.64
CA ILE A 151 7.75 4.13 2.29
C ILE A 151 7.68 5.04 3.54
N GLY A 152 8.76 5.04 4.33
CA GLY A 152 8.85 5.83 5.56
C GLY A 152 8.71 7.34 5.37
N LYS A 153 8.97 7.86 4.16
CA LYS A 153 8.73 9.29 3.85
C LYS A 153 7.25 9.67 3.99
N LEU A 154 6.34 8.72 3.80
CA LEU A 154 4.89 8.90 3.87
C LEU A 154 4.29 8.64 5.25
N LYS A 155 5.14 8.52 6.28
CA LYS A 155 4.73 8.19 7.64
C LYS A 155 3.64 9.11 8.19
N GLU A 156 3.79 10.42 7.99
CA GLU A 156 2.83 11.40 8.50
C GLU A 156 1.50 11.35 7.73
N GLU A 157 1.57 11.25 6.39
CA GLU A 157 0.41 11.21 5.51
C GLU A 157 -0.50 10.01 5.79
N TYR A 158 0.08 8.84 6.08
CA TYR A 158 -0.68 7.61 6.32
C TYR A 158 -0.79 7.22 7.78
N ARG A 159 -0.26 8.05 8.70
CA ARG A 159 -0.23 7.83 10.15
C ARG A 159 0.43 6.50 10.52
N PHE A 160 1.60 6.23 9.95
CA PHE A 160 2.40 5.07 10.32
C PHE A 160 3.04 5.28 11.70
N SER A 161 3.10 4.21 12.50
CA SER A 161 3.81 4.25 13.77
C SER A 161 5.33 4.38 13.55
N ASN A 162 6.07 4.80 14.59
CA ASN A 162 7.55 4.82 14.54
C ASN A 162 8.14 3.43 14.24
N ALA A 163 7.42 2.36 14.59
CA ALA A 163 7.82 0.98 14.39
C ALA A 163 7.13 0.32 13.18
N PHE A 164 6.58 1.09 12.22
CA PHE A 164 5.81 0.52 11.10
C PHE A 164 6.60 -0.54 10.30
N ALA A 165 7.92 -0.39 10.21
CA ALA A 165 8.77 -1.36 9.53
C ALA A 165 8.69 -2.78 10.15
N SER A 166 8.32 -2.90 11.43
CA SER A 166 8.10 -4.20 12.09
C SER A 166 6.87 -4.94 11.53
N VAL A 167 5.93 -4.24 10.89
CA VAL A 167 4.77 -4.82 10.21
C VAL A 167 5.20 -5.84 9.16
N PHE A 168 6.26 -5.56 8.39
CA PHE A 168 6.76 -6.47 7.36
C PHE A 168 7.25 -7.80 7.92
N THR A 169 7.85 -7.82 9.11
CA THR A 169 8.33 -9.05 9.75
C THR A 169 7.22 -9.77 10.51
N ARG A 170 6.30 -9.02 11.13
CA ARG A 170 5.17 -9.57 11.89
C ARG A 170 4.11 -10.18 10.97
N HIS A 171 3.89 -9.59 9.80
CA HIS A 171 2.99 -10.07 8.76
C HIS A 171 3.75 -10.79 7.64
N SER A 172 4.64 -11.71 8.03
CA SER A 172 5.55 -12.40 7.12
C SER A 172 4.88 -13.35 6.12
N GLY A 173 3.59 -13.65 6.26
CA GLY A 173 2.81 -14.36 5.25
C GLY A 173 2.28 -13.46 4.12
N LEU A 174 2.33 -12.14 4.30
CA LEU A 174 1.93 -11.16 3.28
C LEU A 174 3.17 -10.50 2.65
N PHE A 175 4.15 -10.19 3.49
CA PHE A 175 5.34 -9.48 3.09
C PHE A 175 6.60 -10.32 3.25
N TYR A 176 7.57 -10.04 2.39
CA TYR A 176 8.94 -10.44 2.55
C TYR A 176 9.82 -9.19 2.69
N LEU A 177 10.75 -9.22 3.63
CA LEU A 177 11.68 -8.11 3.87
C LEU A 177 13.09 -8.56 3.47
N SER A 178 13.57 -8.06 2.34
CA SER A 178 14.91 -8.31 1.84
C SER A 178 15.89 -7.29 2.43
N LEU A 179 17.08 -7.73 2.83
CA LEU A 179 18.21 -6.85 3.17
C LEU A 179 19.31 -7.05 2.14
N LYS A 180 19.48 -6.08 1.23
CA LYS A 180 20.52 -6.12 0.20
C LYS A 180 21.28 -4.80 0.19
N GLY A 181 22.61 -4.87 0.27
CA GLY A 181 23.46 -3.67 0.28
C GLY A 181 23.13 -2.68 1.40
N GLY A 182 22.70 -3.17 2.57
CA GLY A 182 22.29 -2.33 3.70
C GLY A 182 20.88 -1.73 3.60
N ILE A 183 20.18 -1.93 2.47
CA ILE A 183 18.84 -1.39 2.25
C ILE A 183 17.79 -2.47 2.49
N LYS A 184 16.85 -2.17 3.40
CA LYS A 184 15.66 -2.98 3.63
C LYS A 184 14.63 -2.69 2.55
N THR A 185 14.19 -3.72 1.82
CA THR A 185 13.18 -3.63 0.75
C THR A 185 12.02 -4.54 1.09
N ALA A 186 10.82 -3.96 1.16
CA ALA A 186 9.59 -4.72 1.35
C ALA A 186 9.10 -5.25 0.00
N ILE A 187 8.64 -6.50 -0.02
CA ILE A 187 8.15 -7.20 -1.21
C ILE A 187 6.80 -7.82 -0.87
N LEU A 188 5.82 -7.67 -1.77
CA LEU A 188 4.51 -8.30 -1.63
C LEU A 188 4.61 -9.77 -2.07
N ARG A 189 4.36 -10.72 -1.17
CA ARG A 189 4.58 -12.15 -1.46
C ARG A 189 3.66 -12.71 -2.53
N GLU A 190 2.38 -12.36 -2.45
CA GLU A 190 1.37 -12.91 -3.37
C GLU A 190 1.59 -12.48 -4.83
N ALA A 191 2.38 -11.43 -5.07
CA ALA A 191 2.75 -11.00 -6.41
C ALA A 191 3.84 -11.85 -7.06
N TYR A 192 4.46 -12.78 -6.32
CA TYR A 192 5.60 -13.55 -6.77
C TYR A 192 5.36 -15.06 -6.70
N GLN A 193 5.76 -15.75 -7.77
CA GLN A 193 5.91 -17.19 -7.79
C GLN A 193 7.40 -17.52 -7.87
N ASN A 194 7.95 -18.06 -6.76
CA ASN A 194 9.38 -18.18 -6.56
C ASN A 194 10.06 -16.80 -6.64
N GLU A 195 10.97 -16.60 -7.58
CA GLU A 195 11.68 -15.33 -7.80
C GLU A 195 11.07 -14.49 -8.95
N LYS A 196 9.98 -14.97 -9.55
CA LYS A 196 9.36 -14.32 -10.72
C LYS A 196 8.10 -13.57 -10.31
N LEU A 197 8.02 -12.32 -10.74
CA LEU A 197 6.80 -11.52 -10.66
C LEU A 197 5.73 -12.15 -11.55
N ILE A 198 4.53 -12.40 -11.00
CA ILE A 198 3.42 -13.08 -11.68
C ILE A 198 2.84 -12.19 -12.77
N ASP A 199 2.49 -10.96 -12.39
CA ASP A 199 1.93 -9.94 -13.28
C ASP A 199 2.96 -8.83 -13.49
N ARG A 200 3.51 -8.76 -14.70
CA ARG A 200 4.54 -7.79 -15.06
C ARG A 200 3.89 -6.57 -15.67
N ASP A 201 4.14 -5.43 -15.04
CA ASP A 201 3.72 -4.15 -15.58
C ASP A 201 4.30 -3.92 -16.99
N PRO A 202 3.53 -3.39 -17.97
CA PRO A 202 4.01 -3.09 -19.31
C PRO A 202 5.21 -2.13 -19.37
N LEU A 203 5.48 -1.38 -18.29
CA LEU A 203 6.61 -0.46 -18.18
C LEU A 203 7.94 -1.14 -17.78
N LEU A 204 7.94 -2.46 -17.52
CA LEU A 204 9.12 -3.25 -17.08
C LEU A 204 9.88 -3.96 -18.20
#